data_AF-A0A7K0HGL0-F1
#
_entry.id   AF-A0A7K0HGL0-F1
#
_cell.length_a   1.000
_cell.length_b   1.000
_cell.length_c   1.000
_cell.angle_alpha   90.00
_cell.angle_beta   90.00
_cell.angle_gamma   90.00
#
_symmetry.space_group_name_H-M   'P 1'
#
loop_
_entity.id
_entity.type
_entity.pdbx_description
1 polymer ?
#
loop_
_entity_poly.entity_id
_entity_poly.type
_entity_poly.pdbx_seq_one_letter_code
_entity_poly.pdbx_strand_id
1 'polypeptide(L)'
;MGRGKNALKNLYIHKALSLIDAELELLNLKITHPEQFNSPVSTEFKSDLYVIPKSKDLGIIGIAEIVLGLFLQGEITGKNGKPVSEACLARGFEQLFNLKFGSIYDKIGEVFTRKPYNLTKTLDALRNAIGREDRKRKNK
;
A
#
# COMPACT_ATOMS: atom_id res chain seq x y z
N MET A 1 17.11 -66.96 2.73
CA MET A 1 17.30 -65.78 3.60
C MET A 1 16.20 -64.76 3.28
N GLY A 2 15.17 -64.67 4.13
CA GLY A 2 14.01 -63.83 3.86
C GLY A 2 14.30 -62.35 4.17
N ARG A 3 14.31 -61.50 3.14
CA ARG A 3 14.30 -60.04 3.29
C ARG A 3 13.09 -59.65 4.16
N GLY A 4 13.34 -59.05 5.32
CA GLY A 4 12.32 -58.74 6.32
C GLY A 4 11.21 -57.85 5.75
N LYS A 5 9.97 -58.36 5.81
CA LYS A 5 8.73 -57.75 5.26
C LYS A 5 8.45 -56.30 5.70
N ASN A 6 9.23 -55.74 6.63
CA ASN A 6 9.01 -54.43 7.24
C ASN A 6 10.19 -53.45 7.10
N ALA A 7 11.28 -53.80 6.39
CA ALA A 7 12.47 -52.94 6.30
C ALA A 7 12.18 -51.53 5.74
N LEU A 8 11.36 -51.45 4.69
CA LEU A 8 10.96 -50.16 4.10
C LEU A 8 10.06 -49.33 5.02
N LYS A 9 9.18 -49.98 5.79
CA LYS A 9 8.31 -49.32 6.77
C LYS A 9 9.13 -48.73 7.92
N ASN A 10 10.10 -49.50 8.43
CA ASN A 10 11.00 -49.03 9.48
C ASN A 10 11.86 -47.85 8.98
N LEU A 11 12.36 -47.92 7.74
CA LEU A 11 13.09 -46.80 7.13
C LEU A 11 12.24 -45.54 7.01
N TYR A 12 10.98 -45.68 6.60
CA TYR A 12 10.04 -44.56 6.54
C TYR A 12 9.81 -43.93 7.92
N ILE A 13 9.58 -44.75 8.96
CA ILE A 13 9.39 -44.26 10.34
C ILE A 13 10.64 -43.50 10.81
N HIS A 14 11.84 -44.03 10.58
CA HIS A 14 13.07 -43.33 10.94
C HIS A 14 13.21 -41.98 10.23
N LYS A 15 12.90 -41.90 8.93
CA LYS A 15 12.92 -40.63 8.20
C LYS A 15 11.89 -39.63 8.73
N ALA A 16 10.69 -40.10 9.08
CA ALA A 16 9.65 -39.24 9.65
C ALA A 16 10.07 -38.69 11.01
N LEU A 17 10.69 -39.50 11.87
CA LEU A 17 11.24 -39.05 13.15
C LEU A 17 12.35 -38.02 12.94
N SER A 18 13.30 -38.27 12.03
CA SER A 18 14.36 -37.29 11.73
C SER A 18 13.84 -35.97 11.19
N LEU A 19 12.73 -35.98 10.45
CA LEU A 19 12.08 -34.75 10.00
C LEU A 19 11.47 -33.98 11.17
N ILE A 20 10.80 -34.68 12.09
CA ILE A 20 10.22 -34.07 13.30
C ILE A 20 11.33 -33.45 14.17
N ASP A 21 12.45 -34.16 14.34
CA ASP A 21 13.59 -33.65 15.11
C ASP A 21 14.19 -32.40 14.48
N ALA A 22 14.33 -32.38 13.15
CA ALA A 22 14.80 -31.21 12.41
C ALA A 22 13.84 -30.01 12.54
N GLU A 23 12.53 -30.23 12.42
CA GLU A 23 11.52 -29.18 12.62
C GLU A 23 11.55 -28.61 14.05
N LEU A 24 11.77 -29.47 15.06
CA LEU A 24 11.92 -29.02 16.45
C LEU A 24 13.16 -28.15 16.63
N GLU A 25 14.28 -28.52 15.98
CA GLU A 25 15.51 -27.73 15.99
C GLU A 25 15.31 -26.37 15.31
N LEU A 26 14.63 -26.33 14.16
CA LEU A 26 14.28 -25.09 13.47
C LEU A 26 13.40 -24.17 14.32
N LEU A 27 12.43 -24.73 15.06
CA LEU A 27 11.61 -23.95 15.99
C LEU A 27 12.44 -23.38 17.14
N ASN A 28 13.34 -24.18 17.72
CA ASN A 28 14.25 -23.70 18.76
C ASN A 28 15.17 -22.59 18.26
N LEU A 29 15.69 -22.70 17.03
CA LEU A 29 16.46 -21.63 16.40
C LEU A 29 15.66 -20.34 16.27
N LYS A 30 14.38 -20.44 15.88
CA LYS A 30 13.49 -19.27 15.79
C LYS A 30 13.19 -18.62 17.14
N ILE A 31 13.10 -19.42 18.21
CA ILE A 31 12.87 -18.93 19.58
C ILE A 31 14.15 -18.30 20.15
N THR A 32 15.31 -18.86 19.87
CA THR A 32 16.61 -18.40 20.41
C THR A 32 17.19 -17.20 19.65
N HIS A 33 16.92 -17.11 18.35
CA HIS A 33 17.41 -16.05 17.47
C HIS A 33 16.29 -15.30 16.73
N PRO A 34 15.26 -14.79 17.43
CA PRO A 34 14.12 -14.14 16.78
C PRO A 34 14.54 -12.98 15.89
N GLU A 35 15.63 -12.28 16.19
CA GLU A 35 16.19 -11.18 15.40
C GLU A 35 16.54 -11.54 13.95
N GLN A 36 16.92 -12.79 13.68
CA GLN A 36 17.25 -13.25 12.32
C GLN A 36 16.01 -13.66 11.52
N PHE A 37 14.89 -13.94 12.22
CA PHE A 37 13.63 -14.38 11.63
C PHE A 37 12.55 -13.29 11.67
N ASN A 38 12.77 -12.23 12.44
CA ASN A 38 11.95 -11.03 12.39
C ASN A 38 12.14 -10.41 11.01
N SER A 39 11.12 -10.54 10.17
CA SER A 39 10.95 -9.59 9.06
C SER A 39 11.03 -8.19 9.68
N PRO A 40 11.74 -7.21 9.08
CA PRO A 40 11.72 -5.87 9.61
C PRO A 40 10.25 -5.51 9.76
N VAL A 41 9.80 -5.34 11.01
CA VAL A 41 8.50 -4.75 11.27
C VAL A 41 8.66 -3.39 10.64
N SER A 42 8.14 -3.22 9.42
CA SER A 42 8.10 -1.92 8.80
C SER A 42 7.38 -1.10 9.84
N THR A 43 8.08 -0.18 10.49
CA THR A 43 7.43 0.86 11.27
C THR A 43 6.53 1.52 10.26
N GLU A 44 5.26 1.09 10.21
CA GLU A 44 4.31 1.57 9.23
C GLU A 44 4.30 3.06 9.46
N PHE A 45 4.80 3.80 8.47
CA PHE A 45 4.80 5.26 8.54
C PHE A 45 3.35 5.67 8.83
N LYS A 46 3.13 6.15 10.04
CA LYS A 46 1.82 6.58 10.50
C LYS A 46 1.83 8.09 10.41
N SER A 47 1.13 8.61 9.42
CA SER A 47 0.98 10.05 9.27
C SER A 47 0.13 10.60 10.43
N ASP A 48 0.33 11.87 10.79
CA ASP A 48 -0.57 12.62 11.69
C ASP A 48 -1.63 13.42 10.91
N LEU A 49 -1.61 13.33 9.57
CA LEU A 49 -2.52 14.06 8.70
C LEU A 49 -3.77 13.23 8.39
N TYR A 50 -4.92 13.89 8.41
CA TYR A 50 -6.21 13.26 8.14
C TYR A 50 -7.00 14.09 7.13
N VAL A 51 -7.56 13.41 6.15
CA VAL A 51 -8.55 13.99 5.24
C VAL A 51 -9.95 13.71 5.78
N ILE A 52 -10.82 14.72 5.77
CA ILE A 52 -12.24 14.53 6.07
C ILE A 52 -12.87 13.76 4.88
N PRO A 53 -13.21 12.46 5.02
CA PRO A 53 -13.44 11.59 3.87
C PRO A 53 -14.65 11.99 3.02
N LYS A 54 -15.65 12.61 3.66
CA LYS A 54 -16.91 13.06 3.05
C LYS A 54 -16.93 14.56 2.74
N SER A 55 -15.78 15.23 2.80
CA SER A 55 -15.74 16.65 2.44
C SER A 55 -16.10 16.84 0.97
N LYS A 56 -16.86 17.91 0.69
CA LYS A 56 -17.44 18.17 -0.64
C LYS A 56 -16.38 18.34 -1.72
N ASP A 57 -15.25 18.97 -1.36
CA ASP A 57 -14.23 19.37 -2.32
C ASP A 57 -12.98 18.48 -2.26
N LEU A 58 -12.59 17.95 -1.10
CA LEU A 58 -11.34 17.19 -0.91
C LEU A 58 -11.57 15.78 -0.31
N GLY A 59 -12.77 15.22 -0.43
CA GLY A 59 -13.06 13.87 0.06
C GLY A 59 -12.25 12.79 -0.65
N ILE A 60 -12.53 11.51 -0.39
CA ILE A 60 -11.77 10.39 -0.98
C ILE A 60 -11.68 10.49 -2.51
N ILE A 61 -12.78 10.81 -3.19
CA ILE A 61 -12.79 10.95 -4.66
C ILE A 61 -12.01 12.20 -5.11
N GLY A 62 -11.95 13.25 -4.29
CA GLY A 62 -11.13 14.42 -4.59
C GLY A 62 -9.64 14.13 -4.47
N ILE A 63 -9.22 13.34 -3.49
CA ILE A 63 -7.83 12.85 -3.43
C ILE A 63 -7.54 11.91 -4.61
N ALA A 64 -8.48 11.05 -5.01
CA ALA A 64 -8.32 10.21 -6.20
C ALA A 64 -8.14 11.04 -7.48
N GLU A 65 -8.85 12.15 -7.62
CA GLU A 65 -8.68 13.12 -8.72
C GLU A 65 -7.27 13.73 -8.73
N ILE A 66 -6.69 14.04 -7.57
CA ILE A 66 -5.30 14.52 -7.45
C ILE A 66 -4.32 13.42 -7.85
N VAL A 67 -4.50 12.19 -7.34
CA VAL A 67 -3.67 11.03 -7.70
C VAL A 67 -3.68 10.81 -9.21
N LEU A 68 -4.87 10.84 -9.83
CA LEU A 68 -5.04 10.73 -11.28
C LEU A 68 -4.30 11.83 -12.02
N GLY A 69 -4.46 13.10 -11.61
CA GLY A 69 -3.77 14.22 -12.26
C GLY A 69 -2.25 14.10 -12.18
N LEU A 70 -1.71 13.71 -11.03
CA LEU A 70 -0.28 13.47 -10.85
C LEU A 70 0.24 12.28 -11.68
N PHE A 71 -0.53 11.19 -11.73
CA PHE A 71 -0.19 10.03 -12.54
C PHE A 71 -0.14 10.37 -14.03
N LEU A 72 -1.16 11.07 -14.54
CA LEU A 72 -1.23 11.48 -15.94
C LEU A 72 -0.13 12.47 -16.34
N GLN A 73 0.34 13.30 -15.40
CA GLN A 73 1.44 14.22 -15.65
C GLN A 73 2.77 13.49 -15.88
N GLY A 74 2.94 12.28 -15.31
CA GLY A 74 4.11 11.42 -15.60
C GLY A 74 5.45 11.87 -14.98
N GLU A 75 5.45 12.96 -14.22
CA GLU A 75 6.67 13.59 -13.67
C GLU A 75 7.13 13.00 -12.32
N ILE A 76 6.46 11.95 -11.83
CA ILE A 76 6.82 11.30 -10.56
C ILE A 76 7.55 9.98 -10.84
N THR A 77 8.76 9.87 -10.27
CA THR A 77 9.60 8.67 -10.39
C THR A 77 9.87 8.03 -9.03
N GLY A 78 10.08 6.72 -9.04
CA GLY A 78 10.49 5.96 -7.86
C GLY A 78 11.99 6.12 -7.58
N LYS A 79 12.46 5.54 -6.47
CA LYS A 79 13.90 5.55 -6.09
C LYS A 79 14.84 4.99 -7.17
N ASN A 80 14.32 4.18 -8.08
CA ASN A 80 15.04 3.61 -9.22
C ASN A 80 15.05 4.52 -10.47
N GLY A 81 14.53 5.75 -10.36
CA GLY A 81 14.39 6.70 -11.46
C GLY A 81 13.31 6.34 -12.49
N LYS A 82 12.52 5.29 -12.27
CA LYS A 82 11.46 4.87 -13.20
C LYS A 82 10.12 5.51 -12.84
N PRO A 83 9.23 5.76 -13.82
CA PRO A 83 7.87 6.22 -13.55
C PRO A 83 7.15 5.31 -12.57
N VAL A 84 6.39 5.92 -11.65
CA VAL A 84 5.59 5.16 -10.68
C VAL A 84 4.24 4.76 -11.26
N SER A 85 3.73 3.60 -10.85
CA SER A 85 2.36 3.21 -11.18
C SER A 85 1.34 4.02 -10.37
N GLU A 86 0.14 4.16 -10.92
CA GLU A 86 -1.00 4.80 -10.26
C GLU A 86 -1.31 4.18 -8.88
N ALA A 87 -1.29 2.85 -8.79
CA ALA A 87 -1.46 2.14 -7.51
C ALA A 87 -0.35 2.44 -6.50
N CYS A 88 0.89 2.68 -6.96
CA CYS A 88 1.98 3.09 -6.09
C CYS A 88 1.74 4.50 -5.52
N LEU A 89 1.33 5.44 -6.38
CA LEU A 89 0.95 6.79 -5.95
C LEU A 89 -0.21 6.74 -4.95
N ALA A 90 -1.27 6.00 -5.26
CA ALA A 90 -2.43 5.85 -4.39
C ALA A 90 -2.03 5.37 -2.99
N ARG A 91 -1.19 4.33 -2.88
CA ARG A 91 -0.68 3.85 -1.59
C ARG A 91 0.07 4.93 -0.81
N GLY A 92 0.86 5.76 -1.49
CA GLY A 92 1.53 6.90 -0.86
C GLY A 92 0.55 7.90 -0.26
N PHE A 93 -0.54 8.19 -0.96
CA PHE A 93 -1.62 9.07 -0.46
C PHE A 93 -2.44 8.43 0.67
N GLU A 94 -2.69 7.12 0.62
CA GLU A 94 -3.32 6.39 1.75
C GLU A 94 -2.49 6.50 3.03
N GLN A 95 -1.17 6.30 2.91
CA GLN A 95 -0.23 6.44 4.02
C GLN A 95 -0.16 7.88 4.50
N LEU A 96 -0.09 8.86 3.58
CA LEU A 96 0.04 10.28 3.92
C LEU A 96 -1.20 10.83 4.63
N PHE A 97 -2.41 10.38 4.30
CA PHE A 97 -3.65 10.96 4.84
C PHE A 97 -4.46 10.02 5.73
N ASN A 98 -3.88 8.89 6.13
CA ASN A 98 -4.56 7.84 6.91
C ASN A 98 -5.94 7.47 6.34
N LEU A 99 -6.04 7.41 5.01
CA LEU A 99 -7.29 7.08 4.32
C LEU A 99 -7.15 5.74 3.60
N LYS A 100 -8.29 5.17 3.23
CA LYS A 100 -8.35 3.98 2.37
C LYS A 100 -9.22 4.28 1.16
N PHE A 101 -8.69 4.07 -0.04
CA PHE A 101 -9.46 4.14 -1.28
C PHE A 101 -10.29 2.87 -1.47
N GLY A 102 -9.82 1.73 -0.94
CA GLY A 102 -10.29 0.41 -1.33
C GLY A 102 -9.67 0.02 -2.68
N SER A 103 -10.34 0.37 -3.77
CA SER A 103 -9.81 0.23 -5.14
C SER A 103 -9.61 1.64 -5.73
N ILE A 104 -8.36 2.01 -6.02
CA ILE A 104 -8.07 3.30 -6.67
C ILE A 104 -8.74 3.39 -8.05
N TYR A 105 -8.79 2.27 -8.78
CA TYR A 105 -9.41 2.18 -10.10
C TYR A 105 -10.90 2.48 -10.05
N ASP A 106 -11.60 2.02 -9.01
CA ASP A 106 -13.03 2.31 -8.81
C ASP A 106 -13.21 3.81 -8.56
N LYS A 107 -12.35 4.42 -7.71
CA LYS A 107 -12.43 5.86 -7.40
C LYS A 107 -12.12 6.72 -8.61
N ILE A 108 -11.22 6.28 -9.49
CA ILE A 108 -10.93 6.97 -10.76
C ILE A 108 -12.06 6.77 -11.76
N GLY A 109 -12.66 5.57 -11.83
CA GLY A 109 -13.90 5.35 -12.59
C GLY A 109 -15.02 6.29 -12.12
N GLU A 110 -15.16 6.49 -10.81
CA GLU A 110 -16.08 7.47 -10.24
C GLU A 110 -15.74 8.92 -10.65
N VAL A 111 -14.47 9.28 -10.88
CA VAL A 111 -14.10 10.59 -11.42
C VAL A 111 -14.59 10.75 -12.86
N PHE A 112 -14.33 9.77 -13.72
CA PHE A 112 -14.69 9.84 -15.14
C PHE A 112 -16.20 9.71 -15.42
N THR A 113 -16.98 9.15 -14.50
CA THR A 113 -18.45 9.06 -14.61
C THR A 113 -19.19 10.31 -14.11
N ARG A 114 -18.48 11.32 -13.58
CA ARG A 114 -19.08 12.59 -13.17
C ARG A 114 -19.65 13.35 -14.37
N LYS A 115 -20.59 14.25 -14.07
CA LYS A 115 -21.03 15.25 -15.05
C LYS A 115 -19.83 16.09 -15.51
N PRO A 116 -19.76 16.53 -16.78
CA PRO A 116 -18.60 17.22 -17.34
C PRO A 116 -18.10 18.41 -16.51
N TYR A 117 -19.01 19.22 -15.96
CA TYR A 117 -18.68 20.38 -15.13
C TYR A 117 -18.13 20.04 -13.74
N ASN A 118 -18.17 18.76 -13.34
CA ASN A 118 -17.61 18.26 -12.07
C ASN A 118 -16.36 17.40 -12.29
N LEU A 119 -15.89 17.22 -13.53
CA LEU A 119 -14.77 16.30 -13.85
C LEU A 119 -13.53 16.63 -13.02
N THR A 120 -13.14 17.90 -12.98
CA THR A 120 -11.96 18.43 -12.27
C THR A 120 -12.31 19.30 -11.07
N LYS A 121 -13.46 19.03 -10.44
CA LYS A 121 -14.02 19.90 -9.40
C LYS A 121 -13.06 20.14 -8.23
N THR A 122 -12.28 19.13 -7.84
CA THR A 122 -11.33 19.22 -6.74
C THR A 122 -10.17 20.12 -7.14
N LEU A 123 -9.59 19.89 -8.32
CA LEU A 123 -8.49 20.71 -8.85
C LEU A 123 -8.93 22.17 -9.04
N ASP A 124 -10.16 22.40 -9.49
CA ASP A 124 -10.75 23.73 -9.58
C ASP A 124 -10.88 24.40 -8.21
N ALA A 125 -11.31 23.66 -7.18
CA ALA A 125 -11.40 24.16 -5.82
C ALA A 125 -10.01 24.55 -5.25
N LEU A 126 -8.99 23.73 -5.51
CA LEU A 126 -7.60 24.00 -5.11
C LEU A 126 -7.04 25.24 -5.83
N ARG A 127 -7.21 25.34 -7.15
CA ARG A 127 -6.83 26.51 -7.95
C ARG A 127 -7.48 27.78 -7.39
N ASN A 128 -8.78 27.71 -7.10
CA ASN A 128 -9.54 28.84 -6.56
C ASN A 128 -9.09 29.24 -5.15
N ALA A 129 -8.67 28.29 -4.30
CA ALA A 129 -8.11 28.58 -2.99
C ALA A 129 -6.81 29.40 -3.09
N ILE A 130 -5.90 28.98 -3.96
CA ILE A 130 -4.64 29.70 -4.23
C ILE A 130 -4.91 31.09 -4.78
N GLY A 131 -5.80 31.22 -5.78
CA GLY A 131 -6.15 32.51 -6.37
C GLY A 131 -6.86 33.47 -5.41
N ARG A 132 -7.57 32.97 -4.39
CA ARG A 132 -8.09 33.81 -3.30
C ARG A 132 -6.97 34.33 -2.40
N GLU A 133 -6.00 33.49 -2.08
CA GLU A 133 -4.86 33.85 -1.24
C GLU A 133 -3.94 34.87 -1.92
N ASP A 134 -3.66 34.72 -3.22
CA ASP A 134 -2.87 35.68 -4.00
C ASP A 134 -3.50 37.10 -3.99
N ARG A 135 -4.81 37.19 -4.24
CA ARG A 135 -5.54 38.46 -4.18
C ARG A 135 -5.49 39.12 -2.80
N LYS A 136 -5.61 38.33 -1.73
CA LYS A 136 -5.49 38.85 -0.35
C LYS A 136 -4.11 39.44 -0.08
N ARG A 137 -3.05 38.81 -0.60
CA ARG A 137 -1.66 39.28 -0.42
C ARG A 137 -1.35 40.54 -1.22
N LYS A 138 -1.89 40.67 -2.44
CA LYS A 138 -1.72 41.87 -3.28
C LYS A 138 -2.48 43.09 -2.76
N ASN A 139 -3.56 42.87 -2.03
CA ASN A 139 -4.37 43.93 -1.43
C ASN A 139 -3.90 44.34 -0.03
N LYS A 140 -2.74 43.84 0.44
CA LYS A 140 -2.15 44.12 1.74
C LYS A 140 -0.87 44.93 1.56
#